data_AF-A0A084G3H2-F1
#
_entry.id   AF-A0A084G3H2-F1
#
_cell.length_a   1.000
_cell.length_b   1.000
_cell.length_c   1.000
_cell.angle_alpha   90.00
_cell.angle_beta   90.00
_cell.angle_gamma   90.00
#
_symmetry.space_group_name_H-M   'P 1'
#
loop_
_entity.id
_entity.type
_entity.pdbx_description
1 polymer ?
#
loop_
_entity_poly.entity_id
_entity_poly.type
_entity_poly.pdbx_seq_one_letter_code
_entity_poly.pdbx_strand_id
1 'polypeptide(L)'
;MTATWVPDISPESPFSIANIPFGIITSQDDPTPRAAVAIGDYVLDLKQLSQSDNFAQLFPMLKDHPYVFQEPTLNSFAALGRPIHGQVRKIIQDLLSSETSNPAALRDNEDLRKRALLHQSVVQNHLPLSIGDYTDFYAGYNHAYMVGCMFRGPANALQPNYTHLPVAYHSRSSSVIVSKTPVYRPIGQILLDPTAEKKQPTTAPSRRLDIELELGALIATGNELGSRVNVNDAEKHIFGYVLLNDWSARDVQMWEYVPLGPFNAKNFASTISPWVVLADALEPFKTKGIENKTELQGYLKESAANNVVELDLEVELTSRSPVPPHINSKDLGSQKTQRCENAFPLTNSMAAIRTFTVVEDAPSHDGCPCASAREGEELDKAYEHDNLMEGVSNYEAPGRPQYGIQIHDTTQKAADKEHLRRLAKTLHEMTNYPRGLDGGDDYRDRLDVYGLPMSDNIPLRTV
;
A
#
# COMPACT_ATOMS: atom_id res chain seq x y z
N MET A 1 -6.68 -5.38 26.14
CA MET A 1 -5.28 -5.54 25.70
C MET A 1 -4.47 -5.96 26.91
N THR A 2 -3.42 -6.77 26.75
CA THR A 2 -2.42 -6.96 27.81
C THR A 2 -1.69 -5.65 28.05
N ALA A 3 -1.48 -5.25 29.30
CA ALA A 3 -0.69 -4.06 29.61
C ALA A 3 0.80 -4.32 29.33
N THR A 4 1.54 -3.29 28.93
CA THR A 4 2.99 -3.34 28.70
C THR A 4 3.69 -2.31 29.57
N TRP A 5 4.91 -2.63 29.99
CA TRP A 5 5.77 -1.75 30.79
C TRP A 5 6.64 -0.83 29.93
N VAL A 6 6.68 -1.03 28.60
CA VAL A 6 7.35 -0.12 27.67
C VAL A 6 6.62 1.24 27.76
N PRO A 7 7.33 2.35 28.00
CA PRO A 7 6.71 3.63 28.30
C PRO A 7 5.97 4.21 27.09
N ASP A 8 4.97 5.04 27.40
CA ASP A 8 4.33 6.00 26.49
C ASP A 8 3.76 5.45 25.17
N ILE A 9 3.51 4.14 25.09
CA ILE A 9 2.85 3.52 23.94
C ILE A 9 1.43 4.06 23.80
N SER A 10 1.20 4.87 22.77
CA SER A 10 -0.12 5.31 22.38
C SER A 10 -1.05 4.10 22.16
N PRO A 11 -2.29 4.10 22.69
CA PRO A 11 -3.29 3.05 22.43
C PRO A 11 -3.58 2.85 20.94
N GLU A 12 -3.22 3.85 20.15
CA GLU A 12 -3.44 3.99 18.73
C GLU A 12 -2.28 3.39 17.91
N SER A 13 -1.10 3.15 18.53
CA SER A 13 0.13 2.74 17.81
C SER A 13 0.00 1.37 17.10
N PRO A 14 0.45 1.25 15.83
CA PRO A 14 0.45 -0.02 15.09
C PRO A 14 1.40 -1.07 15.69
N PHE A 15 2.36 -0.64 16.52
CA PHE A 15 3.34 -1.50 17.19
C PHE A 15 2.89 -1.89 18.61
N SER A 16 1.62 -2.23 18.77
CA SER A 16 1.10 -2.74 20.05
C SER A 16 1.69 -4.11 20.42
N ILE A 17 1.57 -4.49 21.70
CA ILE A 17 1.97 -5.83 22.17
C ILE A 17 1.18 -6.97 21.49
N ALA A 18 0.05 -6.67 20.84
CA ALA A 18 -0.68 -7.66 20.01
C ALA A 18 -0.02 -7.90 18.65
N ASN A 19 0.78 -6.96 18.13
CA ASN A 19 1.49 -7.10 16.86
C ASN A 19 2.81 -7.89 17.07
N ILE A 20 3.86 -7.23 17.57
CA ILE A 20 5.25 -7.72 17.61
C ILE A 20 5.75 -8.13 16.20
N PRO A 21 5.95 -7.17 15.29
CA PRO A 21 6.49 -7.43 13.97
C PRO A 21 8.03 -7.46 14.00
N PHE A 22 8.65 -8.26 13.14
CA PHE A 22 10.09 -8.49 13.10
C PHE A 22 10.76 -7.68 11.99
N GLY A 23 11.95 -7.15 12.22
CA GLY A 23 12.69 -6.37 11.23
C GLY A 23 14.20 -6.45 11.43
N ILE A 24 14.95 -5.81 10.54
CA ILE A 24 16.41 -5.69 10.62
C ILE A 24 16.79 -4.24 10.88
N ILE A 25 17.62 -4.02 11.90
CA ILE A 25 18.10 -2.70 12.31
C ILE A 25 19.63 -2.63 12.35
N THR A 26 20.15 -1.40 12.22
CA THR A 26 21.43 -0.97 12.80
C THR A 26 21.18 0.20 13.75
N SER A 27 22.11 0.46 14.66
CA SER A 27 22.10 1.65 15.53
C SER A 27 23.44 2.39 15.43
N GLN A 28 23.54 3.60 15.99
CA GLN A 28 24.80 4.33 16.00
C GLN A 28 25.91 3.59 16.78
N ASP A 29 25.54 2.90 17.86
CA ASP A 29 26.49 2.18 18.73
C ASP A 29 26.83 0.76 18.24
N ASP A 30 25.98 0.18 17.39
CA ASP A 30 26.24 -1.12 16.73
C ASP A 30 25.80 -1.05 15.25
N PRO A 31 26.76 -0.88 14.31
CA PRO A 31 26.48 -0.83 12.88
C PRO A 31 26.28 -2.22 12.26
N THR A 32 26.26 -3.31 13.04
CA THR A 32 25.95 -4.65 12.53
C THR A 32 24.44 -4.79 12.30
N PRO A 33 23.97 -5.10 11.08
CA PRO A 33 22.56 -5.41 10.83
C PRO A 33 22.16 -6.66 11.61
N ARG A 34 20.99 -6.62 12.25
CA ARG A 34 20.53 -7.66 13.20
C ARG A 34 19.02 -7.63 13.41
N ALA A 35 18.47 -8.72 13.95
CA ALA A 35 17.03 -8.82 14.21
C ALA A 35 16.56 -7.94 15.38
N ALA A 36 15.40 -7.32 15.19
CA ALA A 36 14.67 -6.60 16.23
C ALA A 36 13.16 -6.82 16.07
N VAL A 37 12.38 -6.39 17.07
CA VAL A 37 10.92 -6.20 16.95
C VAL A 37 10.52 -4.79 17.34
N ALA A 38 9.47 -4.25 16.72
CA ALA A 38 8.91 -2.94 17.09
C ALA A 38 7.88 -3.06 18.23
N ILE A 39 7.89 -2.11 19.16
CA ILE A 39 6.97 -2.02 20.31
C ILE A 39 6.78 -0.55 20.71
N GLY A 40 5.65 0.04 20.33
CA GLY A 40 5.42 1.49 20.37
C GLY A 40 6.49 2.25 19.58
N ASP A 41 6.97 3.37 20.13
CA ASP A 41 8.08 4.15 19.56
C ASP A 41 9.47 3.54 19.84
N TYR A 42 9.52 2.31 20.34
CA TYR A 42 10.75 1.57 20.64
C TYR A 42 10.94 0.35 19.74
N VAL A 43 12.17 -0.17 19.72
CA VAL A 43 12.53 -1.48 19.19
C VAL A 43 13.24 -2.30 20.26
N LEU A 44 12.93 -3.59 20.33
CA LEU A 44 13.67 -4.55 21.14
C LEU A 44 14.69 -5.27 20.25
N ASP A 45 15.97 -4.98 20.50
CA ASP A 45 17.15 -5.57 19.88
C ASP A 45 17.31 -7.03 20.33
N LEU A 46 17.06 -7.97 19.42
CA LEU A 46 17.06 -9.39 19.74
C LEU A 46 18.48 -9.97 19.82
N LYS A 47 19.50 -9.31 19.26
CA LYS A 47 20.92 -9.67 19.47
C LYS A 47 21.30 -9.41 20.92
N GLN A 48 20.96 -8.25 21.47
CA GLN A 48 21.22 -7.95 22.89
C GLN A 48 20.48 -8.92 23.82
N LEU A 49 19.22 -9.30 23.48
CA LEU A 49 18.47 -10.32 24.22
C LEU A 49 19.12 -11.71 24.12
N SER A 50 19.64 -12.09 22.94
CA SER A 50 20.32 -13.38 22.70
C SER A 50 21.64 -13.54 23.48
N GLN A 51 22.21 -12.43 23.94
CA GLN A 51 23.45 -12.38 24.72
C GLN A 51 23.21 -12.36 26.24
N SER A 52 21.96 -12.54 26.70
CA SER A 52 21.64 -12.66 28.12
C SER A 52 21.78 -14.10 28.63
N ASP A 53 22.27 -14.28 29.87
CA ASP A 53 22.49 -15.63 30.45
C ASP A 53 21.23 -16.51 30.47
N ASN A 54 20.06 -15.88 30.59
CA ASN A 54 18.75 -16.55 30.62
C ASN A 54 18.23 -16.93 29.22
N PHE A 55 18.88 -16.53 28.12
CA PHE A 55 18.34 -16.68 26.77
C PHE A 55 17.98 -18.14 26.41
N ALA A 56 18.86 -19.10 26.75
CA ALA A 56 18.62 -20.52 26.48
C ALA A 56 17.48 -21.14 27.33
N GLN A 57 17.15 -20.53 28.48
CA GLN A 57 16.00 -20.91 29.30
C GLN A 57 14.70 -20.29 28.79
N LEU A 58 14.75 -19.05 28.30
CA LEU A 58 13.60 -18.31 27.76
C LEU A 58 13.19 -18.84 26.38
N PHE A 59 14.17 -19.14 25.52
CA PHE A 59 13.96 -19.57 24.13
C PHE A 59 14.56 -20.97 23.86
N PRO A 60 14.13 -22.03 24.56
CA PRO A 60 14.68 -23.38 24.39
C PRO A 60 14.48 -23.95 22.97
N MET A 61 13.50 -23.46 22.22
CA MET A 61 13.27 -23.81 20.80
C MET A 61 14.30 -23.20 19.84
N LEU A 62 15.13 -22.25 20.31
CA LEU A 62 16.25 -21.67 19.56
C LEU A 62 17.61 -22.23 20.01
N LYS A 63 17.64 -23.25 20.89
CA LYS A 63 18.87 -23.84 21.45
C LYS A 63 19.91 -24.23 20.39
N ASP A 64 19.46 -24.85 19.31
CA ASP A 64 20.33 -25.32 18.22
C ASP A 64 20.44 -24.27 17.08
N HIS A 65 19.81 -23.11 17.25
CA HIS A 65 19.80 -21.96 16.33
C HIS A 65 20.07 -20.59 17.02
N PRO A 66 21.05 -20.46 17.95
CA PRO A 66 21.23 -19.25 18.77
C PRO A 66 21.75 -18.03 18.00
N TYR A 67 22.11 -18.21 16.74
CA TYR A 67 22.64 -17.17 15.85
C TYR A 67 21.54 -16.37 15.14
N VAL A 68 20.29 -16.85 15.06
CA VAL A 68 19.27 -16.29 14.13
C VAL A 68 18.85 -14.84 14.39
N PHE A 69 19.12 -14.30 15.58
CA PHE A 69 18.89 -12.88 15.89
C PHE A 69 20.11 -11.98 15.65
N GLN A 70 21.26 -12.57 15.37
CA GLN A 70 22.53 -11.92 15.11
C GLN A 70 22.85 -11.85 13.59
N GLU A 71 22.05 -12.56 12.78
CA GLU A 71 22.09 -12.54 11.32
C GLU A 71 21.67 -11.18 10.74
N PRO A 72 22.23 -10.75 9.59
CA PRO A 72 21.88 -9.49 8.94
C PRO A 72 20.54 -9.53 8.20
N THR A 73 19.85 -10.68 8.19
CA THR A 73 18.52 -10.87 7.58
C THR A 73 17.71 -11.90 8.37
N LEU A 74 16.39 -11.81 8.33
CA LEU A 74 15.49 -12.72 9.03
C LEU A 74 15.40 -14.11 8.36
N ASN A 75 16.06 -14.36 7.22
CA ASN A 75 15.96 -15.63 6.48
C ASN A 75 16.21 -16.86 7.35
N SER A 76 17.24 -16.85 8.20
CA SER A 76 17.57 -17.97 9.09
C SER A 76 16.54 -18.18 10.21
N PHE A 77 15.83 -17.13 10.63
CA PHE A 77 14.71 -17.24 11.57
C PHE A 77 13.43 -17.72 10.86
N ALA A 78 13.12 -17.14 9.70
CA ALA A 78 11.99 -17.51 8.84
C ALA A 78 12.02 -19.01 8.49
N ALA A 79 13.20 -19.55 8.16
CA ALA A 79 13.41 -20.97 7.87
C ALA A 79 13.07 -21.94 9.02
N LEU A 80 12.96 -21.47 10.27
CA LEU A 80 12.54 -22.30 11.41
C LEU A 80 11.02 -22.63 11.41
N GLY A 81 10.25 -21.98 10.54
CA GLY A 81 8.83 -22.26 10.31
C GLY A 81 7.88 -21.70 11.37
N ARG A 82 6.63 -21.50 10.94
CA ARG A 82 5.54 -20.83 11.69
C ARG A 82 5.37 -21.30 13.15
N PRO A 83 5.47 -22.60 13.51
CA PRO A 83 5.38 -23.05 14.91
C PRO A 83 6.48 -22.53 15.83
N ILE A 84 7.67 -22.20 15.32
CA ILE A 84 8.76 -21.60 16.09
C ILE A 84 8.53 -20.09 16.23
N HIS A 85 8.10 -19.41 15.15
CA HIS A 85 7.80 -17.97 15.16
C HIS A 85 6.70 -17.64 16.18
N GLY A 86 5.62 -18.43 16.20
CA GLY A 86 4.52 -18.27 17.16
C GLY A 86 4.90 -18.51 18.61
N GLN A 87 5.91 -19.35 18.89
CA GLN A 87 6.48 -19.51 20.24
C GLN A 87 7.34 -18.31 20.64
N VAL A 88 8.28 -17.91 19.78
CA VAL A 88 9.17 -16.77 20.01
C VAL A 88 8.37 -15.48 20.23
N ARG A 89 7.33 -15.22 19.42
CA ARG A 89 6.43 -14.08 19.61
C ARG A 89 5.73 -14.12 20.96
N LYS A 90 5.22 -15.27 21.42
CA LYS A 90 4.58 -15.40 22.75
C LYS A 90 5.54 -15.11 23.90
N ILE A 91 6.81 -15.52 23.79
CA ILE A 91 7.84 -15.25 24.81
C ILE A 91 8.20 -13.76 24.83
N ILE A 92 8.32 -13.13 23.67
CA ILE A 92 8.52 -11.67 23.56
C ILE A 92 7.31 -10.91 24.13
N GLN A 93 6.07 -11.39 23.89
CA GLN A 93 4.86 -10.84 24.50
C GLN A 93 4.84 -11.00 26.03
N ASP A 94 5.30 -12.13 26.59
CA ASP A 94 5.49 -12.27 28.04
C ASP A 94 6.55 -11.28 28.56
N LEU A 95 7.72 -11.19 27.93
CA LEU A 95 8.81 -10.31 28.35
C LEU A 95 8.44 -8.82 28.32
N LEU A 96 7.56 -8.41 27.40
CA LEU A 96 7.06 -7.04 27.25
C LEU A 96 5.78 -6.75 28.07
N SER A 97 5.15 -7.76 28.67
CA SER A 97 3.95 -7.61 29.49
C SER A 97 4.26 -6.98 30.86
N SER A 98 3.44 -6.04 31.33
CA SER A 98 3.52 -5.53 32.70
C SER A 98 3.41 -6.65 33.74
N GLU A 99 2.63 -7.68 33.41
CA GLU A 99 2.36 -8.88 34.21
C GLU A 99 3.29 -10.05 33.81
N THR A 100 4.45 -9.75 33.21
CA THR A 100 5.46 -10.72 32.78
C THR A 100 5.77 -11.78 33.84
N SER A 101 5.83 -13.04 33.43
CA SER A 101 6.27 -14.16 34.26
C SER A 101 7.80 -14.19 34.47
N ASN A 102 8.56 -13.43 33.67
CA ASN A 102 10.03 -13.37 33.69
C ASN A 102 10.57 -11.93 33.91
N PRO A 103 10.18 -11.21 34.97
CA PRO A 103 10.49 -9.78 35.11
C PRO A 103 12.00 -9.46 35.16
N ALA A 104 12.78 -10.30 35.83
CA ALA A 104 14.24 -10.17 35.91
C ALA A 104 14.97 -10.48 34.58
N ALA A 105 14.28 -11.01 33.56
CA ALA A 105 14.87 -11.24 32.25
C ALA A 105 14.96 -9.97 31.39
N LEU A 106 14.07 -8.98 31.59
CA LEU A 106 14.10 -7.75 30.80
C LEU A 106 13.52 -6.52 31.53
N ARG A 107 12.28 -6.61 32.05
CA ARG A 107 11.57 -5.47 32.67
C ARG A 107 12.38 -4.80 33.78
N ASP A 108 12.86 -5.62 34.72
CA ASP A 108 13.55 -5.18 35.94
C ASP A 108 15.09 -5.23 35.77
N ASN A 109 15.58 -5.67 34.60
CA ASN A 109 17.00 -5.71 34.25
C ASN A 109 17.40 -4.41 33.56
N GLU A 110 17.72 -3.38 34.35
CA GLU A 110 17.96 -2.02 33.85
C GLU A 110 19.11 -1.95 32.82
N ASP A 111 20.19 -2.72 33.02
CA ASP A 111 21.37 -2.68 32.16
C ASP A 111 21.24 -3.50 30.87
N LEU A 112 20.34 -4.50 30.83
CA LEU A 112 19.89 -5.06 29.56
C LEU A 112 18.91 -4.12 28.88
N ARG A 113 17.92 -3.59 29.60
CA ARG A 113 16.89 -2.70 29.05
C ARG A 113 17.49 -1.46 28.37
N LYS A 114 18.50 -0.81 28.97
CA LYS A 114 19.24 0.33 28.39
C LYS A 114 19.91 0.02 27.03
N ARG A 115 20.33 -1.23 26.80
CA ARG A 115 21.01 -1.65 25.57
C ARG A 115 20.07 -2.28 24.55
N ALA A 116 19.04 -2.98 25.03
CA ALA A 116 18.15 -3.78 24.21
C ALA A 116 16.90 -3.02 23.76
N LEU A 117 16.39 -2.07 24.55
CA LEU A 117 15.19 -1.30 24.22
C LEU A 117 15.59 0.09 23.70
N LEU A 118 15.74 0.22 22.39
CA LEU A 118 16.20 1.44 21.71
C LEU A 118 15.00 2.22 21.18
N HIS A 119 15.07 3.55 21.14
CA HIS A 119 14.01 4.37 20.53
C HIS A 119 14.09 4.30 18.98
N GLN A 120 12.95 4.29 18.28
CA GLN A 120 12.92 4.18 16.81
C GLN A 120 13.69 5.30 16.09
N SER A 121 13.88 6.46 16.73
CA SER A 121 14.65 7.57 16.14
C SER A 121 16.18 7.38 16.14
N VAL A 122 16.72 6.38 16.85
CA VAL A 122 18.18 6.12 16.93
C VAL A 122 18.61 4.84 16.21
N VAL A 123 17.70 4.25 15.43
CA VAL A 123 17.96 3.05 14.61
C VAL A 123 17.66 3.31 13.14
N GLN A 124 18.39 2.63 12.26
CA GLN A 124 18.13 2.59 10.83
C GLN A 124 17.59 1.20 10.47
N ASN A 125 16.44 1.18 9.79
CA ASN A 125 15.84 -0.05 9.29
C ASN A 125 16.46 -0.46 7.94
N HIS A 126 16.50 -1.77 7.69
CA HIS A 126 16.99 -2.37 6.44
C HIS A 126 15.92 -3.28 5.81
N LEU A 127 16.22 -3.88 4.66
CA LEU A 127 15.38 -4.96 4.11
C LEU A 127 15.32 -6.12 5.12
N PRO A 128 14.12 -6.64 5.46
CA PRO A 128 13.99 -7.67 6.49
C PRO A 128 14.54 -9.03 6.05
N LEU A 129 14.50 -9.35 4.75
CA LEU A 129 15.02 -10.60 4.18
C LEU A 129 15.93 -10.30 2.98
N SER A 130 16.89 -11.20 2.74
CA SER A 130 17.49 -11.40 1.42
C SER A 130 16.47 -12.11 0.53
N ILE A 131 15.97 -11.40 -0.50
CA ILE A 131 14.94 -11.88 -1.41
C ILE A 131 15.60 -12.53 -2.62
N GLY A 132 15.40 -13.85 -2.79
CA GLY A 132 15.87 -14.58 -3.98
C GLY A 132 15.01 -14.24 -5.20
N ASP A 133 13.74 -14.60 -5.13
CA ASP A 133 12.74 -14.39 -6.17
C ASP A 133 11.60 -13.50 -5.66
N TYR A 134 11.02 -12.70 -6.56
CA TYR A 134 9.79 -11.92 -6.34
C TYR A 134 8.81 -12.26 -7.46
N THR A 135 7.58 -12.62 -7.09
CA THR A 135 6.49 -12.90 -8.02
C THR A 135 5.33 -11.98 -7.66
N ASP A 136 4.87 -11.19 -8.63
CA ASP A 136 3.69 -10.32 -8.51
C ASP A 136 2.45 -11.09 -8.97
N PHE A 137 1.34 -10.91 -8.25
CA PHE A 137 0.05 -11.57 -8.45
C PHE A 137 -1.03 -10.57 -8.85
N TYR A 138 -1.49 -10.71 -10.09
CA TYR A 138 -2.63 -10.00 -10.65
C TYR A 138 -3.95 -10.60 -10.12
N ALA A 139 -4.18 -10.47 -8.80
CA ALA A 139 -5.27 -11.12 -8.06
C ALA A 139 -6.42 -10.16 -7.68
N GLY A 140 -6.23 -8.85 -7.80
CA GLY A 140 -7.27 -7.85 -7.52
C GLY A 140 -8.37 -7.85 -8.57
N TYR A 141 -9.51 -8.50 -8.32
CA TYR A 141 -10.62 -8.60 -9.28
C TYR A 141 -11.07 -7.23 -9.81
N ASN A 142 -11.24 -6.25 -8.92
CA ASN A 142 -11.69 -4.91 -9.27
C ASN A 142 -10.65 -4.17 -10.12
N HIS A 143 -9.38 -4.21 -9.73
CA HIS A 143 -8.26 -3.71 -10.52
C HIS A 143 -8.23 -4.35 -11.92
N ALA A 144 -8.26 -5.68 -12.00
CA ALA A 144 -8.17 -6.42 -13.24
C ALA A 144 -9.34 -6.14 -14.19
N TYR A 145 -10.54 -5.94 -13.63
CA TYR A 145 -11.71 -5.49 -14.38
C TYR A 145 -11.52 -4.06 -14.91
N MET A 146 -11.14 -3.09 -14.07
CA MET A 146 -10.99 -1.69 -14.50
C MET A 146 -9.88 -1.50 -15.55
N VAL A 147 -8.70 -2.09 -15.35
CA VAL A 147 -7.63 -2.14 -16.37
C VAL A 147 -8.14 -2.82 -17.65
N GLY A 148 -8.90 -3.92 -17.50
CA GLY A 148 -9.55 -4.60 -18.61
C GLY A 148 -10.49 -3.70 -19.42
N CYS A 149 -11.35 -2.92 -18.75
CA CYS A 149 -12.25 -1.96 -19.36
C CYS A 149 -11.49 -0.93 -20.21
N MET A 150 -10.39 -0.38 -19.68
CA MET A 150 -9.58 0.64 -20.37
C MET A 150 -8.95 0.13 -21.68
N PHE A 151 -8.54 -1.15 -21.73
CA PHE A 151 -7.87 -1.72 -22.90
C PHE A 151 -8.78 -2.51 -23.86
N ARG A 152 -9.92 -3.03 -23.41
CA ARG A 152 -10.75 -4.00 -24.16
C ARG A 152 -12.26 -3.75 -24.09
N GLY A 153 -12.69 -2.74 -23.33
CA GLY A 153 -14.09 -2.45 -23.03
C GLY A 153 -14.71 -3.42 -22.00
N PRO A 154 -15.78 -3.02 -21.30
CA PRO A 154 -16.36 -3.79 -20.18
C PRO A 154 -16.72 -5.25 -20.49
N ALA A 155 -17.19 -5.54 -21.71
CA ALA A 155 -17.58 -6.88 -22.13
C ALA A 155 -16.40 -7.87 -22.26
N ASN A 156 -15.16 -7.37 -22.43
CA ASN A 156 -13.95 -8.19 -22.60
C ASN A 156 -12.89 -7.83 -21.54
N ALA A 157 -13.32 -7.29 -20.40
CA ALA A 157 -12.45 -6.76 -19.37
C ALA A 157 -11.54 -7.84 -18.78
N LEU A 158 -12.11 -8.92 -18.25
CA LEU A 158 -11.34 -10.06 -17.75
C LEU A 158 -11.00 -11.03 -18.88
N GLN A 159 -9.78 -11.56 -18.86
CA GLN A 159 -9.36 -12.62 -19.78
C GLN A 159 -9.92 -13.98 -19.32
N PRO A 160 -10.17 -14.95 -20.23
CA PRO A 160 -10.85 -16.20 -19.89
C PRO A 160 -10.17 -17.08 -18.83
N ASN A 161 -8.89 -16.85 -18.53
CA ASN A 161 -8.15 -17.53 -17.47
C ASN A 161 -8.31 -16.91 -16.08
N TYR A 162 -8.71 -15.64 -15.98
CA TYR A 162 -8.57 -14.82 -14.77
C TYR A 162 -9.30 -15.38 -13.54
N THR A 163 -10.51 -15.90 -13.71
CA THR A 163 -11.29 -16.48 -12.61
C THR A 163 -11.00 -17.97 -12.36
N HIS A 164 -10.11 -18.58 -13.16
CA HIS A 164 -9.75 -20.00 -13.08
C HIS A 164 -8.41 -20.28 -12.41
N LEU A 165 -7.49 -19.30 -12.39
CA LEU A 165 -6.18 -19.37 -11.72
C LEU A 165 -5.70 -17.98 -11.31
N PRO A 166 -4.92 -17.84 -10.22
CA PRO A 166 -4.29 -16.57 -9.87
C PRO A 166 -3.20 -16.25 -10.89
N VAL A 167 -3.43 -15.24 -11.73
CA VAL A 167 -2.48 -14.82 -12.78
C VAL A 167 -1.30 -14.10 -12.11
N ALA A 168 -0.07 -14.41 -12.54
CA ALA A 168 1.15 -13.90 -11.93
C ALA A 168 2.30 -13.79 -12.95
N TYR A 169 3.33 -13.02 -12.60
CA TYR A 169 4.60 -12.96 -13.34
C TYR A 169 5.79 -12.77 -12.39
N HIS A 170 6.99 -13.14 -12.85
CA HIS A 170 8.21 -12.89 -12.09
C HIS A 170 8.59 -11.41 -12.21
N SER A 171 8.62 -10.72 -11.07
CA SER A 171 9.13 -9.35 -10.94
C SER A 171 10.58 -9.40 -10.41
N ARG A 172 11.17 -8.24 -10.14
CA ARG A 172 12.63 -8.10 -9.98
C ARG A 172 13.06 -7.99 -8.52
N SER A 173 13.48 -9.11 -7.94
CA SER A 173 14.03 -9.17 -6.57
C SER A 173 15.18 -8.19 -6.31
N SER A 174 16.08 -7.99 -7.30
CA SER A 174 17.22 -7.07 -7.15
C SER A 174 16.88 -5.57 -7.18
N SER A 175 15.60 -5.20 -7.35
CA SER A 175 15.11 -3.81 -7.25
C SER A 175 14.10 -3.64 -6.11
N VAL A 176 13.93 -4.66 -5.25
CA VAL A 176 13.18 -4.51 -4.00
C VAL A 176 14.01 -3.69 -3.00
N ILE A 177 13.43 -2.61 -2.49
CA ILE A 177 14.09 -1.62 -1.62
C ILE A 177 13.26 -1.37 -0.36
N VAL A 178 13.93 -0.99 0.73
CA VAL A 178 13.24 -0.67 2.00
C VAL A 178 12.59 0.73 1.91
N SER A 179 11.45 0.89 2.59
CA SER A 179 10.77 2.19 2.75
C SER A 179 11.72 3.32 3.16
N LYS A 180 11.42 4.54 2.68
CA LYS A 180 12.26 5.76 2.70
C LYS A 180 13.48 5.76 1.75
N THR A 181 13.77 4.66 1.03
CA THR A 181 14.73 4.70 -0.09
C THR A 181 14.19 5.57 -1.23
N PRO A 182 14.93 6.59 -1.75
CA PRO A 182 14.45 7.43 -2.84
C PRO A 182 14.33 6.66 -4.16
N VAL A 183 13.16 6.76 -4.81
CA VAL A 183 12.93 6.23 -6.16
C VAL A 183 13.15 7.32 -7.20
N TYR A 184 13.95 7.01 -8.23
CA TYR A 184 14.21 7.90 -9.36
C TYR A 184 13.23 7.58 -10.50
N ARG A 185 12.67 8.63 -11.12
CA ARG A 185 11.79 8.48 -12.29
C ARG A 185 12.55 7.77 -13.43
N PRO A 186 12.07 6.61 -13.91
CA PRO A 186 12.81 5.83 -14.90
C PRO A 186 12.82 6.53 -16.27
N ILE A 187 13.88 6.26 -17.04
CA ILE A 187 14.01 6.62 -18.45
C ILE A 187 13.81 5.33 -19.26
N GLY A 188 12.90 5.35 -20.23
CA GLY A 188 12.55 4.18 -21.02
C GLY A 188 12.08 4.55 -22.43
N GLN A 189 11.73 3.54 -23.22
CA GLN A 189 11.06 3.76 -24.50
C GLN A 189 9.57 4.05 -24.27
N ILE A 190 9.10 5.18 -24.78
CA ILE A 190 7.68 5.60 -24.70
C ILE A 190 7.15 5.98 -26.09
N LEU A 191 5.85 5.78 -26.31
CA LEU A 191 5.14 6.33 -27.46
C LEU A 191 4.58 7.71 -27.11
N LEU A 192 5.06 8.77 -27.78
CA LEU A 192 4.53 10.13 -27.59
C LEU A 192 3.11 10.27 -28.14
N ASP A 193 2.86 9.68 -29.31
CA ASP A 193 1.53 9.44 -29.85
C ASP A 193 1.26 7.92 -29.86
N PRO A 194 0.45 7.40 -28.92
CA PRO A 194 0.06 6.00 -28.91
C PRO A 194 -1.05 5.68 -29.94
N THR A 195 -1.67 6.69 -30.57
CA THR A 195 -2.72 6.52 -31.58
C THR A 195 -2.15 6.35 -32.99
N ALA A 196 -1.09 7.08 -33.35
CA ALA A 196 -0.38 7.03 -34.64
C ALA A 196 -0.28 5.61 -35.26
N GLU A 197 -0.60 5.47 -36.54
CA GLU A 197 -0.56 4.19 -37.26
C GLU A 197 0.83 3.52 -37.15
N LYS A 198 1.88 4.26 -37.54
CA LYS A 198 3.26 3.83 -37.33
C LYS A 198 3.71 4.15 -35.90
N LYS A 199 3.69 3.13 -35.03
CA LYS A 199 4.30 3.22 -33.69
C LYS A 199 5.81 3.47 -33.82
N GLN A 200 6.30 4.55 -33.22
CA GLN A 200 7.70 4.95 -33.24
C GLN A 200 8.09 5.43 -31.83
N PRO A 201 8.80 4.61 -31.03
CA PRO A 201 9.16 4.99 -29.68
C PRO A 201 10.27 6.05 -29.67
N THR A 202 10.32 6.82 -28.58
CA THR A 202 11.45 7.66 -28.20
C THR A 202 11.96 7.29 -26.81
N THR A 203 13.24 7.54 -26.51
CA THR A 203 13.80 7.34 -25.17
C THR A 203 13.62 8.62 -24.36
N ALA A 204 12.84 8.57 -23.29
CA ALA A 204 12.55 9.72 -22.44
C ALA A 204 12.27 9.30 -20.98
N PRO A 205 12.32 10.22 -20.00
CA PRO A 205 11.74 10.00 -18.69
C PRO A 205 10.26 9.65 -18.80
N SER A 206 9.79 8.65 -18.04
CA SER A 206 8.38 8.26 -18.00
C SER A 206 7.50 9.46 -17.62
N ARG A 207 6.46 9.70 -18.42
CA ARG A 207 5.41 10.71 -18.22
C ARG A 207 4.25 10.16 -17.38
N ARG A 208 4.19 8.84 -17.14
CA ARG A 208 3.15 8.16 -16.36
C ARG A 208 3.78 7.24 -15.30
N LEU A 209 4.51 7.86 -14.36
CA LEU A 209 4.98 7.20 -13.14
C LEU A 209 3.82 7.12 -12.15
N ASP A 210 3.63 5.93 -11.59
CA ASP A 210 2.45 5.52 -10.82
C ASP A 210 2.86 4.56 -9.68
N ILE A 211 1.92 4.28 -8.77
CA ILE A 211 2.07 3.36 -7.63
C ILE A 211 1.15 2.14 -7.81
N GLU A 212 1.44 1.06 -7.09
CA GLU A 212 0.49 -0.05 -6.89
C GLU A 212 0.44 -0.39 -5.39
N LEU A 213 -0.71 -0.24 -4.74
CA LEU A 213 -0.86 -0.50 -3.31
C LEU A 213 -1.02 -2.01 -3.05
N GLU A 214 0.00 -2.63 -2.49
CA GLU A 214 0.08 -4.08 -2.36
C GLU A 214 0.43 -4.56 -0.94
N LEU A 215 0.24 -5.86 -0.73
CA LEU A 215 0.68 -6.59 0.47
C LEU A 215 1.61 -7.73 0.05
N GLY A 216 2.90 -7.59 0.34
CA GLY A 216 3.90 -8.63 0.07
C GLY A 216 3.84 -9.74 1.12
N ALA A 217 3.54 -10.97 0.71
CA ALA A 217 3.62 -12.16 1.54
C ALA A 217 5.05 -12.75 1.50
N LEU A 218 5.69 -12.89 2.66
CA LEU A 218 7.04 -13.42 2.79
C LEU A 218 7.00 -14.90 3.16
N ILE A 219 7.76 -15.74 2.44
CA ILE A 219 7.75 -17.19 2.61
C ILE A 219 8.80 -17.62 3.66
N ALA A 220 8.34 -18.35 4.67
CA ALA A 220 9.14 -18.95 5.75
C ALA A 220 9.95 -20.16 5.26
N THR A 221 9.24 -21.13 4.66
CA THR A 221 9.79 -22.42 4.27
C THR A 221 9.43 -22.72 2.82
N GLY A 222 10.42 -23.07 2.01
CA GLY A 222 10.19 -23.48 0.62
C GLY A 222 9.59 -24.88 0.51
N ASN A 223 9.63 -25.41 -0.71
CA ASN A 223 9.29 -26.79 -1.06
C ASN A 223 10.37 -27.37 -1.98
N GLU A 224 10.53 -28.69 -2.00
CA GLU A 224 11.48 -29.35 -2.90
C GLU A 224 11.04 -29.22 -4.38
N LEU A 225 12.01 -29.22 -5.30
CA LEU A 225 11.74 -29.12 -6.73
C LEU A 225 10.91 -30.33 -7.21
N GLY A 226 9.70 -30.05 -7.74
CA GLY A 226 8.73 -31.06 -8.17
C GLY A 226 7.70 -31.43 -7.10
N SER A 227 7.99 -31.21 -5.83
CA SER A 227 7.07 -31.42 -4.70
C SER A 227 6.15 -30.21 -4.55
N ARG A 228 4.84 -30.39 -4.77
CA ARG A 228 3.83 -29.31 -4.70
C ARG A 228 3.35 -29.11 -3.26
N VAL A 229 3.20 -27.85 -2.85
CA VAL A 229 2.46 -27.48 -1.63
C VAL A 229 0.95 -27.67 -1.89
N ASN A 230 0.22 -28.24 -0.92
CA ASN A 230 -1.25 -28.28 -0.96
C ASN A 230 -1.80 -26.89 -0.60
N VAL A 231 -2.86 -26.42 -1.24
CA VAL A 231 -3.45 -25.11 -0.91
C VAL A 231 -3.85 -25.01 0.58
N ASN A 232 -4.26 -26.13 1.20
CA ASN A 232 -4.60 -26.23 2.63
C ASN A 232 -3.39 -26.26 3.58
N ASP A 233 -2.18 -26.31 3.03
CA ASP A 233 -0.91 -26.18 3.75
C ASP A 233 -0.23 -24.83 3.47
N ALA A 234 -0.63 -24.08 2.43
CA ALA A 234 0.07 -22.90 1.93
C ALA A 234 0.34 -21.82 3.01
N GLU A 235 -0.64 -21.50 3.85
CA GLU A 235 -0.45 -20.53 4.95
C GLU A 235 0.61 -20.94 6.00
N LYS A 236 0.99 -22.22 6.07
CA LYS A 236 2.02 -22.71 6.99
C LYS A 236 3.43 -22.35 6.49
N HIS A 237 3.55 -22.12 5.18
CA HIS A 237 4.76 -21.64 4.52
C HIS A 237 4.90 -20.11 4.57
N ILE A 238 3.90 -19.35 5.02
CA ILE A 238 3.99 -17.88 5.13
C ILE A 238 4.62 -17.51 6.48
N PHE A 239 5.68 -16.70 6.44
CA PHE A 239 6.33 -16.10 7.61
C PHE A 239 5.48 -14.95 8.15
N GLY A 240 5.11 -14.03 7.26
CA GLY A 240 4.40 -12.80 7.57
C GLY A 240 4.29 -11.90 6.36
N TYR A 241 3.86 -10.68 6.60
CA TYR A 241 3.45 -9.73 5.56
C TYR A 241 4.13 -8.38 5.74
N VAL A 242 4.31 -7.68 4.62
CA VAL A 242 4.81 -6.30 4.53
C VAL A 242 3.92 -5.50 3.59
N LEU A 243 3.78 -4.19 3.81
CA LEU A 243 3.23 -3.29 2.79
C LEU A 243 4.20 -3.24 1.61
N LEU A 244 3.68 -3.21 0.39
CA LEU A 244 4.46 -3.15 -0.85
C LEU A 244 3.92 -2.04 -1.76
N ASN A 245 4.82 -1.38 -2.49
CA ASN A 245 4.51 -0.48 -3.59
C ASN A 245 5.35 -0.83 -4.83
N ASP A 246 4.75 -1.43 -5.85
CA ASP A 246 5.45 -1.78 -7.09
C ASP A 246 5.36 -0.64 -8.11
N TRP A 247 6.37 0.23 -8.07
CA TRP A 247 6.38 1.48 -8.82
C TRP A 247 6.31 1.21 -10.32
N SER A 248 5.42 1.92 -11.00
CA SER A 248 4.96 1.54 -12.33
C SER A 248 5.12 2.69 -13.33
N ALA A 249 5.82 2.44 -14.45
CA ALA A 249 5.99 3.41 -15.54
C ALA A 249 5.04 3.08 -16.70
N ARG A 250 3.77 3.48 -16.59
CA ARG A 250 2.65 3.00 -17.45
C ARG A 250 2.85 3.22 -18.94
N ASP A 251 3.55 4.29 -19.33
CA ASP A 251 3.85 4.61 -20.72
C ASP A 251 5.00 3.78 -21.31
N VAL A 252 5.93 3.32 -20.48
CA VAL A 252 6.91 2.27 -20.85
C VAL A 252 6.21 0.91 -20.88
N GLN A 253 5.40 0.60 -19.86
CA GLN A 253 4.66 -0.66 -19.71
C GLN A 253 3.81 -0.95 -20.96
N MET A 254 3.01 0.04 -21.38
CA MET A 254 2.13 -0.04 -22.55
C MET A 254 2.87 -0.33 -23.87
N TRP A 255 4.16 0.02 -23.98
CA TRP A 255 4.97 -0.25 -25.16
C TRP A 255 5.66 -1.62 -25.10
N GLU A 256 6.15 -2.05 -23.94
CA GLU A 256 6.96 -3.28 -23.82
C GLU A 256 6.16 -4.57 -23.54
N TYR A 257 4.97 -4.48 -22.92
CA TYR A 257 4.39 -5.66 -22.24
C TYR A 257 3.87 -6.77 -23.17
N VAL A 258 3.75 -6.54 -24.48
CA VAL A 258 3.25 -7.53 -25.44
C VAL A 258 4.41 -8.17 -26.20
N PRO A 259 4.58 -9.51 -26.19
CA PRO A 259 3.73 -10.54 -25.57
C PRO A 259 4.21 -11.03 -24.19
N LEU A 260 5.30 -10.48 -23.63
CA LEU A 260 6.07 -11.13 -22.55
C LEU A 260 5.71 -10.71 -21.11
N GLY A 261 4.81 -9.74 -20.93
CA GLY A 261 4.48 -9.15 -19.63
C GLY A 261 5.31 -7.91 -19.28
N PRO A 262 5.03 -7.24 -18.15
CA PRO A 262 5.77 -6.05 -17.70
C PRO A 262 7.25 -6.36 -17.45
N PHE A 263 8.14 -5.40 -17.72
CA PHE A 263 9.57 -5.60 -17.50
C PHE A 263 10.27 -4.31 -17.00
N ASN A 264 10.89 -3.49 -17.86
CA ASN A 264 11.59 -2.27 -17.43
C ASN A 264 10.68 -1.29 -16.70
N ALA A 265 9.37 -1.35 -16.99
CA ALA A 265 8.34 -0.52 -16.38
C ALA A 265 7.94 -0.90 -14.94
N LYS A 266 8.51 -1.98 -14.39
CA LYS A 266 8.42 -2.39 -12.98
C LYS A 266 9.80 -2.56 -12.34
N ASN A 267 10.76 -3.14 -13.06
CA ASN A 267 12.12 -3.49 -12.62
C ASN A 267 13.01 -2.33 -12.11
N PHE A 268 12.51 -1.09 -12.01
CA PHE A 268 13.28 0.06 -11.54
C PHE A 268 13.18 0.28 -10.02
N ALA A 269 12.04 -0.05 -9.39
CA ALA A 269 11.88 -0.03 -7.93
C ALA A 269 10.59 -0.73 -7.46
N SER A 270 10.71 -1.58 -6.43
CA SER A 270 9.58 -2.12 -5.66
C SER A 270 9.84 -1.85 -4.19
N THR A 271 9.01 -1.06 -3.50
CA THR A 271 9.31 -0.63 -2.11
C THR A 271 8.54 -1.43 -1.08
N ILE A 272 9.20 -1.97 -0.04
CA ILE A 272 8.53 -2.69 1.06
C ILE A 272 8.71 -2.03 2.44
N SER A 273 7.74 -2.25 3.33
CA SER A 273 7.86 -1.86 4.74
C SER A 273 8.94 -2.71 5.46
N PRO A 274 9.72 -2.13 6.38
CA PRO A 274 10.82 -2.83 7.05
C PRO A 274 10.39 -3.85 8.11
N TRP A 275 9.18 -3.70 8.65
CA TRP A 275 8.64 -4.52 9.73
C TRP A 275 7.69 -5.58 9.15
N VAL A 276 8.03 -6.85 9.36
CA VAL A 276 7.26 -8.03 8.96
C VAL A 276 6.25 -8.36 10.04
N VAL A 277 4.96 -8.18 9.75
CA VAL A 277 3.87 -8.62 10.63
C VAL A 277 3.70 -10.13 10.46
N LEU A 278 4.00 -10.92 11.49
CA LEU A 278 3.91 -12.39 11.40
C LEU A 278 2.48 -12.85 11.06
N ALA A 279 2.35 -13.96 10.34
CA ALA A 279 1.03 -14.53 10.01
C ALA A 279 0.17 -14.80 11.27
N ASP A 280 0.80 -15.26 12.36
CA ASP A 280 0.16 -15.46 13.67
C ASP A 280 -0.29 -14.17 14.39
N ALA A 281 0.08 -12.99 13.89
CA ALA A 281 -0.46 -11.72 14.36
C ALA A 281 -1.73 -11.29 13.60
N LEU A 282 -1.92 -11.78 12.37
CA LEU A 282 -3.07 -11.47 11.53
C LEU A 282 -4.21 -12.51 11.63
N GLU A 283 -3.95 -13.69 12.20
CA GLU A 283 -4.96 -14.73 12.44
C GLU A 283 -6.29 -14.23 13.06
N PRO A 284 -6.33 -13.26 14.00
CA PRO A 284 -7.58 -12.72 14.55
C PRO A 284 -8.43 -11.90 13.57
N PHE A 285 -7.85 -11.45 12.45
CA PHE A 285 -8.46 -10.58 11.43
C PHE A 285 -8.83 -11.37 10.16
N LYS A 286 -8.90 -12.71 10.26
CA LYS A 286 -9.27 -13.58 9.14
C LYS A 286 -10.77 -13.56 8.86
N THR A 287 -11.13 -13.16 7.65
CA THR A 287 -12.50 -13.08 7.15
C THR A 287 -12.67 -13.86 5.84
N LYS A 288 -13.87 -13.87 5.29
CA LYS A 288 -14.21 -14.54 4.02
C LYS A 288 -13.93 -13.60 2.84
N GLY A 289 -13.18 -14.09 1.83
CA GLY A 289 -12.93 -13.34 0.60
C GLY A 289 -14.15 -13.17 -0.32
N ILE A 290 -14.01 -12.34 -1.36
CA ILE A 290 -15.02 -12.18 -2.41
C ILE A 290 -15.33 -13.53 -3.08
N GLU A 291 -16.61 -13.80 -3.31
CA GLU A 291 -17.08 -15.04 -3.93
C GLU A 291 -16.64 -15.14 -5.41
N ASN A 292 -15.78 -16.12 -5.70
CA ASN A 292 -15.50 -16.50 -7.07
C ASN A 292 -16.64 -17.38 -7.62
N LYS A 293 -17.34 -16.86 -8.63
CA LYS A 293 -18.47 -17.53 -9.31
C LYS A 293 -18.04 -18.66 -10.27
N THR A 294 -16.74 -18.76 -10.56
CA THR A 294 -16.17 -19.85 -11.37
C THR A 294 -15.84 -21.04 -10.48
N GLU A 295 -16.26 -22.25 -10.88
CA GLU A 295 -15.86 -23.46 -10.17
C GLU A 295 -14.34 -23.70 -10.30
N LEU A 296 -13.62 -23.56 -9.19
CA LEU A 296 -12.20 -23.84 -9.11
C LEU A 296 -11.90 -25.34 -9.21
N GLN A 297 -10.76 -25.67 -9.82
CA GLN A 297 -10.22 -27.03 -9.83
C GLN A 297 -9.76 -27.44 -8.43
N GLY A 298 -9.76 -28.74 -8.12
CA GLY A 298 -9.52 -29.26 -6.77
C GLY A 298 -8.19 -28.83 -6.10
N TYR A 299 -7.17 -28.46 -6.89
CA TYR A 299 -5.89 -27.98 -6.34
C TYR A 299 -5.92 -26.52 -5.84
N LEU A 300 -6.97 -25.76 -6.16
CA LEU A 300 -7.24 -24.40 -5.66
C LEU A 300 -8.47 -24.35 -4.73
N LYS A 301 -9.06 -25.50 -4.37
CA LYS A 301 -10.19 -25.57 -3.44
C LYS A 301 -9.68 -25.71 -2.01
N GLU A 302 -9.66 -24.58 -1.31
CA GLU A 302 -9.41 -24.50 0.12
C GLU A 302 -10.57 -25.07 0.94
N SER A 303 -10.25 -25.59 2.12
CA SER A 303 -11.23 -26.06 3.12
C SER A 303 -11.57 -25.02 4.20
N ALA A 304 -10.75 -23.97 4.34
CA ALA A 304 -11.04 -22.84 5.21
C ALA A 304 -12.02 -21.88 4.53
N ALA A 305 -13.08 -21.48 5.24
CA ALA A 305 -14.04 -20.48 4.76
C ALA A 305 -13.55 -19.03 4.99
N ASN A 306 -12.63 -18.83 5.95
CA ASN A 306 -11.97 -17.57 6.22
C ASN A 306 -10.49 -17.70 5.83
N ASN A 307 -10.14 -17.20 4.65
CA ASN A 307 -8.83 -17.35 3.99
C ASN A 307 -8.23 -16.02 3.50
N VAL A 308 -8.85 -14.87 3.83
CA VAL A 308 -8.28 -13.54 3.59
C VAL A 308 -8.17 -12.78 4.91
N VAL A 309 -7.34 -11.73 4.94
CA VAL A 309 -7.19 -10.85 6.11
C VAL A 309 -7.87 -9.51 5.83
N GLU A 310 -8.63 -9.03 6.80
CA GLU A 310 -9.20 -7.67 6.85
C GLU A 310 -8.11 -6.70 7.30
N LEU A 311 -7.77 -5.69 6.48
CA LEU A 311 -6.58 -4.83 6.64
C LEU A 311 -6.81 -3.44 6.04
N ASP A 312 -7.10 -2.47 6.91
CA ASP A 312 -7.21 -1.05 6.57
C ASP A 312 -5.87 -0.53 6.03
N LEU A 313 -5.85 -0.14 4.75
CA LEU A 313 -4.67 0.38 4.04
C LEU A 313 -4.95 1.77 3.47
N GLU A 314 -4.04 2.71 3.73
CA GLU A 314 -4.11 4.11 3.30
C GLU A 314 -2.88 4.51 2.46
N VAL A 315 -3.04 5.53 1.63
CA VAL A 315 -1.97 6.15 0.84
C VAL A 315 -2.04 7.66 0.97
N GLU A 316 -0.95 8.27 1.45
CA GLU A 316 -0.75 9.73 1.40
C GLU A 316 0.20 10.09 0.25
N LEU A 317 -0.07 11.21 -0.44
CA LEU A 317 0.80 11.78 -1.47
C LEU A 317 1.24 13.20 -1.08
N THR A 318 2.30 13.32 -0.29
CA THR A 318 2.89 14.62 0.07
C THR A 318 3.74 15.18 -1.08
N SER A 319 3.42 16.38 -1.57
CA SER A 319 4.22 17.07 -2.59
C SER A 319 5.28 17.99 -1.97
N ARG A 320 6.40 18.21 -2.68
CA ARG A 320 7.45 19.16 -2.26
C ARG A 320 7.08 20.60 -2.64
N SER A 321 6.18 21.21 -1.87
CA SER A 321 5.99 22.67 -1.94
C SER A 321 7.28 23.41 -1.55
N PRO A 322 7.77 24.39 -2.35
CA PRO A 322 8.82 25.28 -1.91
C PRO A 322 8.25 26.25 -0.86
N VAL A 323 8.59 26.02 0.42
CA VAL A 323 8.12 26.85 1.54
C VAL A 323 8.75 28.25 1.42
N PRO A 324 7.96 29.34 1.28
CA PRO A 324 8.50 30.70 1.30
C PRO A 324 9.07 31.04 2.69
N PRO A 325 10.08 31.92 2.82
CA PRO A 325 10.84 32.09 4.07
C PRO A 325 10.09 32.57 5.33
N HIS A 326 8.77 32.81 5.26
CA HIS A 326 8.00 33.55 6.27
C HIS A 326 6.60 32.95 6.54
N ILE A 327 6.54 31.74 7.10
CA ILE A 327 5.39 31.27 7.87
C ILE A 327 5.88 30.75 9.24
N ASN A 328 5.22 31.14 10.33
CA ASN A 328 5.61 30.76 11.68
C ASN A 328 5.24 29.31 11.99
N SER A 329 6.09 28.62 12.77
CA SER A 329 5.93 27.20 13.14
C SER A 329 4.81 26.91 14.17
N LYS A 330 3.74 27.71 14.16
CA LYS A 330 2.57 27.57 15.05
C LYS A 330 1.24 27.35 14.33
N ASP A 331 1.19 27.61 13.02
CA ASP A 331 -0.05 27.50 12.22
C ASP A 331 -0.15 26.17 11.43
N LEU A 332 0.74 25.21 11.71
CA LEU A 332 0.66 23.83 11.23
C LEU A 332 -0.41 23.02 12.00
N GLY A 333 -1.66 23.48 11.92
CA GLY A 333 -2.81 22.77 12.47
C GLY A 333 -3.18 21.56 11.61
N SER A 334 -2.93 20.36 12.14
CA SER A 334 -3.52 19.05 11.77
C SER A 334 -4.18 18.99 10.39
N GLN A 335 -3.40 18.72 9.35
CA GLN A 335 -3.94 18.36 8.03
C GLN A 335 -4.62 16.98 8.14
N LYS A 336 -5.74 16.81 7.42
CA LYS A 336 -6.74 15.77 7.76
C LYS A 336 -6.38 14.40 7.21
N THR A 337 -6.30 13.41 8.10
CA THR A 337 -6.30 11.98 7.78
C THR A 337 -7.54 11.59 6.98
N GLN A 338 -7.40 10.67 6.02
CA GLN A 338 -8.51 10.09 5.27
C GLN A 338 -8.52 8.58 5.46
N ARG A 339 -9.32 8.11 6.43
CA ARG A 339 -9.36 6.70 6.85
C ARG A 339 -9.83 5.80 5.70
N CYS A 340 -9.11 4.72 5.39
CA CYS A 340 -9.49 3.76 4.35
C CYS A 340 -9.65 2.34 4.92
N GLU A 341 -10.86 2.06 5.42
CA GLU A 341 -11.27 0.72 5.84
C GLU A 341 -11.29 -0.23 4.64
N ASN A 342 -10.50 -1.32 4.70
CA ASN A 342 -10.17 -2.13 3.52
C ASN A 342 -10.23 -3.65 3.80
N ALA A 343 -11.02 -4.36 3.01
CA ALA A 343 -11.00 -5.81 2.93
C ALA A 343 -10.50 -6.24 1.54
N PHE A 344 -9.32 -6.85 1.46
CA PHE A 344 -8.80 -7.37 0.20
C PHE A 344 -9.59 -8.61 -0.27
N PRO A 345 -9.77 -8.80 -1.60
CA PRO A 345 -8.75 -8.69 -2.66
C PRO A 345 -8.52 -7.29 -3.24
N LEU A 346 -7.34 -7.13 -3.85
CA LEU A 346 -6.63 -5.85 -4.09
C LEU A 346 -7.37 -4.72 -4.86
N THR A 347 -7.43 -3.55 -4.18
CA THR A 347 -7.32 -2.13 -4.63
C THR A 347 -8.44 -1.40 -5.41
N ASN A 348 -8.66 -0.08 -5.09
CA ASN A 348 -9.31 0.99 -5.92
C ASN A 348 -9.55 2.43 -5.20
N SER A 349 -9.62 3.59 -5.95
CA SER A 349 -9.95 5.10 -5.78
C SER A 349 -9.68 6.04 -4.55
N MET A 350 -9.72 7.41 -4.59
CA MET A 350 -9.31 8.58 -5.49
C MET A 350 -9.69 9.99 -4.86
N ALA A 351 -9.10 11.13 -5.30
CA ALA A 351 -9.51 12.54 -4.98
C ALA A 351 -9.11 13.62 -6.03
N ALA A 352 -9.59 14.89 -5.92
CA ALA A 352 -9.47 15.99 -6.92
C ALA A 352 -9.42 17.46 -6.35
N ILE A 353 -10.00 18.47 -7.03
CA ILE A 353 -9.56 19.89 -7.23
C ILE A 353 -10.66 20.99 -6.90
N ARG A 354 -10.46 22.10 -6.12
CA ARG A 354 -11.43 23.28 -5.96
C ARG A 354 -11.10 24.54 -6.77
N THR A 355 -11.94 25.33 -7.46
CA THR A 355 -13.26 25.14 -8.15
C THR A 355 -14.52 24.69 -7.40
N PHE A 356 -15.70 25.16 -7.81
CA PHE A 356 -16.95 24.45 -7.50
C PHE A 356 -17.20 23.43 -8.61
N THR A 357 -17.81 22.30 -8.27
CA THR A 357 -18.20 21.33 -9.28
C THR A 357 -19.47 21.79 -9.98
N VAL A 358 -19.41 22.03 -11.29
CA VAL A 358 -20.61 21.93 -12.13
C VAL A 358 -21.03 20.46 -12.11
N VAL A 359 -22.14 20.14 -11.44
CA VAL A 359 -22.70 18.79 -11.43
C VAL A 359 -23.94 18.73 -12.29
N GLU A 360 -23.72 18.37 -13.55
CA GLU A 360 -24.77 18.16 -14.56
C GLU A 360 -25.05 16.66 -14.76
N ASP A 361 -26.32 16.32 -14.99
CA ASP A 361 -26.77 14.96 -15.24
C ASP A 361 -26.12 14.42 -16.53
N ALA A 362 -25.39 13.30 -16.40
CA ALA A 362 -24.66 12.71 -17.51
C ALA A 362 -25.54 11.70 -18.28
N PRO A 363 -25.28 11.45 -19.58
CA PRO A 363 -25.99 10.42 -20.34
C PRO A 363 -25.83 9.05 -19.67
N SER A 364 -26.92 8.47 -19.19
CA SER A 364 -26.90 7.13 -18.58
C SER A 364 -26.50 6.08 -19.60
N HIS A 365 -25.68 5.11 -19.19
CA HIS A 365 -25.17 4.05 -20.06
C HIS A 365 -25.90 2.70 -19.87
N ASP A 366 -26.68 2.56 -18.79
CA ASP A 366 -27.32 1.32 -18.34
C ASP A 366 -28.72 1.53 -17.70
N GLY A 367 -29.15 2.78 -17.50
CA GLY A 367 -30.37 3.15 -16.78
C GLY A 367 -30.11 3.70 -15.37
N CYS A 368 -28.90 3.59 -14.82
CA CYS A 368 -28.55 4.21 -13.55
C CYS A 368 -28.41 5.74 -13.70
N PRO A 369 -28.80 6.56 -12.70
CA PRO A 369 -28.62 8.00 -12.74
C PRO A 369 -27.14 8.38 -12.60
N CYS A 370 -26.52 8.87 -13.68
CA CYS A 370 -25.14 9.35 -13.67
C CYS A 370 -25.08 10.88 -13.51
N ALA A 371 -24.06 11.37 -12.82
CA ALA A 371 -23.75 12.79 -12.70
C ALA A 371 -22.27 13.01 -13.04
N SER A 372 -21.95 14.05 -13.82
CA SER A 372 -20.57 14.39 -14.16
C SER A 372 -20.02 15.47 -13.24
N ALA A 373 -18.72 15.41 -12.94
CA ALA A 373 -18.04 16.35 -12.07
C ALA A 373 -16.76 16.86 -12.76
N ARG A 374 -16.64 18.18 -12.93
CA ARG A 374 -15.44 18.82 -13.50
C ARG A 374 -15.10 20.10 -12.75
N GLU A 375 -13.96 20.69 -13.11
CA GLU A 375 -13.71 22.11 -12.86
C GLU A 375 -14.84 22.94 -13.49
N GLY A 376 -15.77 23.34 -12.63
CA GLY A 376 -16.51 24.56 -12.82
C GLY A 376 -15.59 25.72 -12.54
N GLU A 377 -14.97 26.25 -13.59
CA GLU A 377 -14.45 27.62 -13.57
C GLU A 377 -15.56 28.59 -13.98
N GLU A 378 -16.54 28.79 -13.09
CA GLU A 378 -16.72 30.18 -12.64
C GLU A 378 -15.40 30.59 -11.98
N LEU A 379 -14.53 31.12 -12.82
CA LEU A 379 -13.99 32.45 -12.58
C LEU A 379 -15.09 33.28 -11.90
N ASP A 380 -14.87 33.62 -10.63
CA ASP A 380 -15.85 34.32 -9.79
C ASP A 380 -16.22 35.66 -10.45
N LYS A 381 -17.43 35.74 -11.05
CA LYS A 381 -17.81 36.79 -12.02
C LYS A 381 -18.21 38.11 -11.34
N ALA A 382 -17.27 38.68 -10.61
CA ALA A 382 -17.37 39.99 -9.99
C ALA A 382 -16.44 41.01 -10.66
N TYR A 383 -16.75 41.39 -11.91
CA TYR A 383 -16.74 42.80 -12.37
C TYR A 383 -17.32 42.94 -13.79
N GLU A 384 -18.47 43.62 -13.81
CA GLU A 384 -19.15 44.41 -14.85
C GLU A 384 -18.25 45.20 -15.84
N HIS A 385 -18.72 45.74 -16.98
CA HIS A 385 -20.10 46.02 -17.43
C HIS A 385 -20.19 46.10 -18.99
N ASP A 386 -21.42 46.06 -19.51
CA ASP A 386 -21.93 46.76 -20.72
C ASP A 386 -21.47 46.47 -22.17
N ASN A 387 -22.46 45.97 -22.94
CA ASN A 387 -23.08 46.59 -24.13
C ASN A 387 -22.96 45.95 -25.53
N LEU A 388 -24.14 45.86 -26.16
CA LEU A 388 -24.49 45.88 -27.59
C LEU A 388 -24.06 44.72 -28.54
N MET A 389 -25.05 43.86 -28.78
CA MET A 389 -25.69 43.60 -30.10
C MET A 389 -24.91 43.02 -31.30
N GLU A 390 -25.59 42.07 -31.95
CA GLU A 390 -25.55 41.73 -33.40
C GLU A 390 -24.26 41.19 -34.04
N GLY A 391 -24.05 39.88 -33.86
CA GLY A 391 -23.69 38.99 -34.99
C GLY A 391 -22.23 38.53 -35.12
N VAL A 392 -21.95 37.93 -36.29
CA VAL A 392 -20.63 37.49 -36.79
C VAL A 392 -19.99 36.24 -36.12
N SER A 393 -20.16 35.10 -36.82
CA SER A 393 -19.25 33.92 -36.97
C SER A 393 -18.57 33.24 -35.77
N ASN A 394 -18.52 31.90 -35.87
CA ASN A 394 -17.40 31.02 -35.49
C ASN A 394 -16.43 31.53 -34.41
N TYR A 395 -16.86 31.47 -33.15
CA TYR A 395 -15.95 31.20 -32.04
C TYR A 395 -16.29 29.84 -31.46
N GLU A 396 -15.34 28.90 -31.55
CA GLU A 396 -15.36 27.71 -30.73
C GLU A 396 -15.23 28.16 -29.27
N ALA A 397 -16.16 27.75 -28.39
CA ALA A 397 -16.16 28.21 -27.01
C ALA A 397 -14.92 27.65 -26.28
N PRO A 398 -13.96 28.49 -25.85
CA PRO A 398 -12.82 28.01 -25.08
C PRO A 398 -13.30 27.54 -23.70
N GLY A 399 -12.69 26.49 -23.17
CA GLY A 399 -12.99 26.03 -21.81
C GLY A 399 -14.14 25.05 -21.65
N ARG A 400 -14.39 24.14 -22.61
CA ARG A 400 -14.90 22.81 -22.25
C ARG A 400 -13.68 21.90 -22.00
N PRO A 401 -13.37 21.50 -20.76
CA PRO A 401 -12.22 20.64 -20.49
C PRO A 401 -12.38 19.30 -21.23
N GLN A 402 -11.29 18.75 -21.74
CA GLN A 402 -11.30 17.43 -22.40
C GLN A 402 -11.48 16.26 -21.42
N TYR A 403 -11.53 16.54 -20.12
CA TYR A 403 -11.59 15.57 -19.03
C TYR A 403 -12.59 15.99 -17.95
N GLY A 404 -13.08 15.01 -17.21
CA GLY A 404 -13.91 15.17 -16.01
C GLY A 404 -13.70 13.98 -15.09
N ILE A 405 -13.95 14.15 -13.79
CA ILE A 405 -13.74 13.10 -12.78
C ILE A 405 -15.00 12.24 -12.72
N GLN A 406 -14.87 10.95 -13.01
CA GLN A 406 -15.96 9.99 -12.92
C GLN A 406 -15.95 9.35 -11.54
N ILE A 407 -16.94 9.67 -10.72
CA ILE A 407 -16.92 9.38 -9.28
C ILE A 407 -17.83 8.20 -8.97
N HIS A 408 -17.23 7.17 -8.38
CA HIS A 408 -17.92 5.94 -8.02
C HIS A 408 -18.10 5.85 -6.50
N ASP A 409 -19.06 6.62 -5.97
CA ASP A 409 -19.68 6.20 -4.70
C ASP A 409 -20.26 4.80 -4.92
N THR A 410 -19.97 3.94 -3.96
CA THR A 410 -20.38 2.54 -3.93
C THR A 410 -21.05 2.19 -2.60
N THR A 411 -21.18 3.17 -1.69
CA THR A 411 -22.04 3.05 -0.51
C THR A 411 -23.52 3.02 -0.91
N GLN A 412 -24.40 2.74 0.05
CA GLN A 412 -25.86 2.81 -0.17
C GLN A 412 -26.36 4.21 -0.56
N LYS A 413 -25.52 5.25 -0.46
CA LYS A 413 -25.84 6.64 -0.83
C LYS A 413 -25.60 6.94 -2.32
N ALA A 414 -25.15 5.96 -3.11
CA ALA A 414 -24.92 6.14 -4.56
C ALA A 414 -26.21 6.47 -5.34
N ALA A 415 -27.39 6.21 -4.76
CA ALA A 415 -28.68 6.63 -5.30
C ALA A 415 -29.10 8.06 -4.91
N ASP A 416 -28.48 8.68 -3.88
CA ASP A 416 -28.69 10.09 -3.53
C ASP A 416 -27.81 10.98 -4.43
N LYS A 417 -28.43 11.54 -5.48
CA LYS A 417 -27.79 12.53 -6.36
C LYS A 417 -27.14 13.68 -5.60
N GLU A 418 -27.68 14.07 -4.44
CA GLU A 418 -27.14 15.17 -3.63
C GLU A 418 -25.95 14.71 -2.76
N HIS A 419 -25.85 13.42 -2.42
CA HIS A 419 -24.63 12.84 -1.86
C HIS A 419 -23.54 12.77 -2.92
N LEU A 420 -23.84 12.25 -4.12
CA LEU A 420 -22.92 12.26 -5.25
C LEU A 420 -22.37 13.68 -5.53
N ARG A 421 -23.23 14.70 -5.50
CA ARG A 421 -22.83 16.13 -5.64
C ARG A 421 -21.86 16.61 -4.55
N ARG A 422 -22.08 16.22 -3.29
CA ARG A 422 -21.23 16.61 -2.15
C ARG A 422 -19.91 15.84 -2.12
N LEU A 423 -19.92 14.54 -2.44
CA LEU A 423 -18.70 13.76 -2.63
C LEU A 423 -17.91 14.32 -3.81
N ALA A 424 -18.59 14.60 -4.92
CA ALA A 424 -18.00 15.26 -6.07
C ALA A 424 -17.32 16.56 -5.67
N LYS A 425 -18.00 17.48 -4.97
CA LYS A 425 -17.42 18.75 -4.55
C LYS A 425 -16.36 18.66 -3.44
N THR A 426 -16.35 17.61 -2.61
CA THR A 426 -15.30 17.42 -1.59
C THR A 426 -14.05 16.77 -2.17
N LEU A 427 -14.22 15.73 -3.02
CA LEU A 427 -13.10 15.21 -3.80
C LEU A 427 -12.58 16.32 -4.68
N HIS A 428 -13.45 17.00 -5.42
CA HIS A 428 -13.21 18.22 -6.18
C HIS A 428 -13.00 19.44 -5.27
N GLU A 429 -12.10 19.31 -4.27
CA GLU A 429 -11.68 20.42 -3.43
C GLU A 429 -10.17 20.47 -3.07
N MET A 430 -9.45 19.35 -3.10
CA MET A 430 -8.18 19.17 -2.34
C MET A 430 -6.88 19.37 -3.13
N THR A 431 -6.89 19.26 -4.46
CA THR A 431 -5.69 19.17 -5.33
C THR A 431 -5.64 20.24 -6.42
N ASN A 432 -6.36 21.37 -6.27
CA ASN A 432 -6.23 22.50 -7.21
C ASN A 432 -4.90 23.24 -7.04
N TYR A 433 -4.58 23.61 -5.81
CA TYR A 433 -3.47 24.49 -5.45
C TYR A 433 -2.08 24.10 -6.05
N PRO A 434 -1.72 22.81 -6.21
CA PRO A 434 -0.45 22.42 -6.85
C PRO A 434 -0.29 22.81 -8.33
N ARG A 435 -1.37 23.13 -9.05
CA ARG A 435 -1.39 23.15 -10.53
C ARG A 435 -1.18 24.55 -11.15
N GLY A 436 -0.95 25.57 -10.32
CA GLY A 436 -0.85 26.98 -10.76
C GLY A 436 0.56 27.56 -10.85
N LEU A 437 1.63 26.78 -10.61
CA LEU A 437 2.99 27.31 -10.43
C LEU A 437 3.98 27.00 -11.56
N ASP A 438 3.86 25.86 -12.26
CA ASP A 438 4.67 25.55 -13.44
C ASP A 438 3.97 26.08 -14.70
N GLY A 439 4.25 27.35 -15.04
CA GLY A 439 3.61 28.07 -16.14
C GLY A 439 3.96 27.54 -17.53
N GLY A 440 3.02 26.86 -18.18
CA GLY A 440 3.06 26.45 -19.59
C GLY A 440 1.70 25.93 -20.05
N ASP A 441 0.95 26.74 -20.81
CA ASP A 441 -0.51 26.62 -20.99
C ASP A 441 -1.01 25.43 -21.86
N ASP A 442 -0.17 24.42 -22.12
CA ASP A 442 -0.46 23.32 -23.07
C ASP A 442 -0.41 21.91 -22.44
N TYR A 443 0.01 21.77 -21.16
CA TYR A 443 0.12 20.47 -20.49
C TYR A 443 -0.30 20.50 -19.00
N ARG A 444 -1.61 20.47 -18.75
CA ARG A 444 -2.17 20.24 -17.41
C ARG A 444 -2.76 18.82 -17.25
N ASP A 445 -2.46 18.25 -16.09
CA ASP A 445 -3.25 17.29 -15.30
C ASP A 445 -3.56 15.87 -15.82
N ARG A 446 -3.04 14.88 -15.07
CA ARG A 446 -3.70 13.58 -14.86
C ARG A 446 -3.28 12.96 -13.52
N LEU A 447 -4.25 12.48 -12.75
CA LEU A 447 -4.10 11.64 -11.56
C LEU A 447 -5.28 10.65 -11.56
N ASP A 448 -5.03 9.33 -11.49
CA ASP A 448 -6.09 8.30 -11.52
C ASP A 448 -5.99 7.38 -10.30
N VAL A 449 -7.15 6.92 -9.78
CA VAL A 449 -7.30 5.85 -8.76
C VAL A 449 -8.76 5.27 -8.90
N TYR A 450 -9.03 3.94 -8.89
CA TYR A 450 -10.20 3.22 -9.51
C TYR A 450 -11.69 2.98 -8.96
N GLY A 451 -12.05 2.98 -7.65
CA GLY A 451 -13.40 2.56 -7.08
C GLY A 451 -13.44 2.20 -5.54
N LEU A 452 -14.51 1.60 -4.98
CA LEU A 452 -14.67 1.14 -3.55
C LEU A 452 -15.75 -0.01 -3.47
N PRO A 453 -16.35 -0.52 -2.34
CA PRO A 453 -16.32 -0.21 -0.88
C PRO A 453 -16.33 -1.46 0.07
N MET A 454 -16.69 -1.28 1.38
CA MET A 454 -17.57 -2.17 2.18
C MET A 454 -18.30 -1.40 3.31
N SER A 455 -19.03 -2.06 4.24
CA SER A 455 -20.23 -1.52 4.94
C SER A 455 -20.14 -1.14 6.44
N ASP A 456 -21.01 -0.20 6.87
CA ASP A 456 -21.06 0.45 8.19
C ASP A 456 -21.23 -0.48 9.42
N ASN A 457 -20.39 -0.32 10.46
CA ASN A 457 -20.78 -0.18 11.88
C ASN A 457 -19.59 -0.02 12.87
N ILE A 458 -19.79 0.78 13.94
CA ILE A 458 -19.00 0.81 15.20
C ILE A 458 -17.61 1.54 15.07
N PRO A 459 -17.08 2.23 16.12
CA PRO A 459 -16.66 3.62 15.91
C PRO A 459 -15.15 3.95 15.91
N LEU A 460 -14.87 5.15 15.38
CA LEU A 460 -13.55 5.78 15.22
C LEU A 460 -12.71 5.94 16.51
N ARG A 461 -11.48 5.44 16.45
CA ARG A 461 -10.24 6.09 16.95
C ARG A 461 -9.08 5.79 15.98
N THR A 462 -8.04 6.62 16.04
CA THR A 462 -6.78 6.53 15.26
C THR A 462 -5.88 5.40 15.79
N VAL A 463 -4.71 5.06 15.22
CA VAL A 463 -3.75 5.75 14.32
C VAL A 463 -3.49 4.91 13.07
#